data_AF-K1RAL7-F1
#
_entry.id   AF-K1RAL7-F1
#
_cell.length_a   1.000
_cell.length_b   1.000
_cell.length_c   1.000
_cell.angle_alpha   90.00
_cell.angle_beta   90.00
_cell.angle_gamma   90.00
#
_symmetry.space_group_name_H-M   'P 1'
#
loop_
_entity.id
_entity.type
_entity.pdbx_description
1 polymer ?
#
loop_
_entity_poly.entity_id
_entity_poly.type
_entity_poly.pdbx_seq_one_letter_code
_entity_poly.pdbx_strand_id
1 'polypeptide(L)'
;MVAVAESTPGPVAINSATYIGYKIAGFAGATMSTLAVSIPSFFVIYGISLFFDQFLSLRWVSCAFRGIQVCVIYLILTAGLKMLKSIF
;
A
#
# COMPACT_ATOMS: atom_id res chain seq x y z
N MET A 1 5.49 19.03 3.46
CA MET A 1 4.58 17.87 3.64
C MET A 1 5.14 16.63 2.97
N VAL A 2 5.44 16.66 1.67
CA VAL A 2 5.96 15.51 0.92
C VAL A 2 7.23 14.91 1.53
N ALA A 3 8.26 15.70 1.84
CA ALA A 3 9.50 15.18 2.43
C ALA A 3 9.31 14.41 3.76
N VAL A 4 8.38 14.83 4.62
CA VAL A 4 8.09 14.17 5.91
C VAL A 4 7.26 12.90 5.72
N ALA A 5 6.31 12.93 4.78
CA ALA A 5 5.48 11.77 4.44
C ALA A 5 6.26 10.66 3.72
N GLU A 6 7.24 11.02 2.90
CA GLU A 6 8.16 10.12 2.19
C GLU A 6 9.28 9.58 3.11
N SER A 7 9.69 10.35 4.13
CA SER A 7 10.72 9.91 5.09
C SER A 7 10.20 8.85 6.07
N THR A 8 8.88 8.79 6.28
CA THR A 8 8.25 7.78 7.12
C THR A 8 7.98 6.54 6.27
N PRO A 9 8.49 5.35 6.61
CA PRO A 9 8.23 4.14 5.83
C PRO A 9 6.72 3.86 5.80
N GLY A 10 6.13 3.84 4.61
CA GLY A 10 4.71 3.55 4.43
C GLY A 10 4.05 4.28 3.27
N PRO A 11 2.73 4.12 3.10
CA PRO A 11 2.00 4.76 2.02
C PRO A 11 1.96 6.27 2.21
N VAL A 12 2.48 7.00 1.23
CA VAL A 12 2.57 8.48 1.22
C VAL A 12 1.23 9.14 1.52
N ALA A 13 0.14 8.56 1.01
CA ALA A 13 -1.23 9.03 1.24
C ALA A 13 -1.63 8.95 2.73
N ILE A 14 -1.33 7.84 3.41
CA ILE A 14 -1.65 7.64 4.82
C ILE A 14 -0.77 8.54 5.71
N ASN A 15 0.53 8.61 5.43
CA ASN A 15 1.46 9.45 6.19
C ASN A 15 1.09 10.93 6.06
N SER A 16 0.71 11.37 4.86
CA SER A 16 0.26 12.75 4.61
C SER A 16 -1.05 13.06 5.34
N ALA A 17 -2.05 12.17 5.24
CA ALA A 17 -3.33 12.34 5.94
C ALA A 17 -3.15 12.40 7.47
N THR A 18 -2.35 11.48 8.02
CA THR A 18 -2.05 11.43 9.46
C THR A 18 -1.34 12.70 9.93
N TYR A 19 -0.36 13.20 9.18
CA TYR A 19 0.37 14.42 9.50
C TYR A 19 -0.51 15.68 9.43
N ILE A 20 -1.38 15.78 8.42
CA ILE A 20 -2.34 16.88 8.29
C ILE A 20 -3.35 16.83 9.45
N GLY A 21 -3.90 15.65 9.76
CA GLY A 21 -4.81 15.45 10.88
C GLY A 21 -4.17 15.81 12.22
N TYR A 22 -2.89 15.46 12.41
CA TYR A 22 -2.12 15.84 13.60
C TYR A 22 -1.95 17.37 13.72
N LYS A 23 -1.66 18.04 12.61
CA LYS A 23 -1.50 19.51 12.54
C LYS A 23 -2.77 20.28 12.89
N ILE A 24 -3.95 19.71 12.61
CA ILE A 24 -5.25 20.39 12.77
C ILE A 24 -5.84 20.17 14.17
N ALA A 25 -5.87 18.92 14.65
CA ALA A 25 -6.56 18.55 15.90
C ALA A 25 -5.72 17.61 16.80
N GLY A 26 -4.39 17.62 16.64
CA GLY A 26 -3.49 16.81 17.44
C GLY A 26 -3.73 15.31 17.27
N PHE A 27 -3.57 14.55 18.35
CA PHE A 27 -3.67 13.09 18.33
C PHE A 27 -5.04 12.56 17.86
N ALA A 28 -6.13 13.22 18.26
CA ALA A 28 -7.48 12.85 17.83
C ALA A 28 -7.70 13.11 16.33
N GLY A 29 -7.17 14.22 15.80
CA GLY A 29 -7.23 14.51 14.37
C GLY A 29 -6.42 13.53 13.51
N ALA A 30 -5.25 13.13 14.00
CA ALA A 30 -4.40 12.15 13.31
C ALA A 30 -5.12 10.81 13.15
N THR A 31 -5.61 10.24 14.25
CA THR A 31 -6.31 8.94 14.25
C THR A 31 -7.57 8.95 13.40
N MET A 32 -8.40 9.99 13.52
CA MET A 32 -9.61 10.17 12.71
C MET A 32 -9.28 10.27 11.22
N SER A 33 -8.23 11.01 10.84
CA SER A 33 -7.82 11.17 9.44
C SER A 33 -7.26 9.88 8.84
N THR A 34 -6.48 9.11 9.61
CA THR A 34 -5.95 7.81 9.16
C THR A 34 -7.08 6.81 8.92
N LEU A 35 -8.05 6.75 9.82
CA LEU A 35 -9.23 5.89 9.68
C LEU A 35 -10.07 6.31 8.48
N ALA A 36 -10.33 7.61 8.32
CA ALA A 36 -11.12 8.13 7.19
C ALA A 36 -10.49 7.81 5.83
N VAL A 37 -9.17 7.77 5.71
CA VAL A 37 -8.46 7.36 4.47
C VAL A 37 -8.48 5.84 4.27
N SER A 38 -8.39 5.07 5.34
CA SER A 38 -8.26 3.61 5.26
C SER A 38 -9.61 2.92 5.01
N ILE A 39 -10.69 3.41 5.63
CA ILE A 39 -12.05 2.87 5.50
C ILE A 39 -12.54 2.74 4.05
N PRO A 40 -12.48 3.77 3.18
CA PRO A 40 -12.96 3.65 1.80
C PRO A 40 -12.18 2.60 1.01
N SER A 41 -10.87 2.49 1.24
CA SER A 41 -10.04 1.44 0.62
C SER A 41 -10.49 0.05 1.06
N PHE A 42 -10.86 -0.09 2.34
CA PHE A 42 -11.38 -1.33 2.89
C PHE A 42 -12.72 -1.74 2.26
N PHE A 43 -13.65 -0.80 2.08
CA PHE A 43 -14.93 -1.06 1.41
C PHE A 43 -14.74 -1.48 -0.05
N VAL A 44 -13.82 -0.84 -0.77
CA VAL A 44 -13.50 -1.21 -2.16
C VAL A 44 -12.96 -2.64 -2.23
N ILE A 45 -11.99 -2.99 -1.39
CA ILE A 45 -11.41 -4.35 -1.36
C ILE A 45 -12.45 -5.38 -0.95
N TYR A 46 -13.28 -5.06 0.04
CA TYR A 46 -14.37 -5.94 0.47
C TYR A 46 -15.36 -6.22 -0.67
N GLY A 47 -15.76 -5.18 -1.42
CA GLY A 47 -16.61 -5.33 -2.61
C GLY A 47 -15.97 -6.21 -3.69
N ILE A 48 -14.67 -6.04 -3.93
CA ILE A 48 -13.92 -6.88 -4.89
C ILE A 48 -13.86 -8.33 -4.38
N SER A 49 -13.61 -8.54 -3.09
CA SER A 49 -13.47 -9.86 -2.48
C SER A 49 -14.69 -10.74 -2.69
N LEU A 50 -15.90 -10.18 -2.68
CA LEU A 50 -17.14 -10.92 -2.90
C LEU A 50 -17.22 -11.63 -4.26
N PHE A 51 -16.57 -11.05 -5.28
CA PHE A 51 -16.52 -11.60 -6.63
C PHE A 51 -15.17 -12.26 -6.95
N PHE A 52 -14.17 -12.10 -6.08
CA PHE A 52 -12.80 -12.52 -6.35
C PHE A 52 -12.62 -14.04 -6.42
N ASP A 53 -13.33 -14.81 -5.59
CA ASP A 53 -13.29 -16.28 -5.61
C ASP A 53 -13.76 -16.88 -6.94
N GLN A 54 -14.77 -16.26 -7.57
CA GLN A 54 -15.27 -16.68 -8.88
C GLN A 54 -14.22 -16.46 -9.98
N PHE A 55 -13.45 -15.37 -9.90
CA PHE A 55 -12.35 -15.10 -10.83
C PHE A 55 -11.13 -16.03 -10.63
N LEU A 56 -10.84 -16.41 -9.38
CA LEU A 56 -9.73 -17.33 -9.06
C LEU A 56 -9.99 -18.78 -9.50
N SER A 57 -11.26 -19.17 -9.68
CA SER A 57 -11.64 -20.49 -10.21
C SER A 57 -11.14 -20.74 -11.65
N LEU A 58 -10.86 -19.67 -12.40
CA LEU A 58 -10.28 -19.76 -13.74
C LEU A 58 -8.78 -20.09 -13.65
N ARG A 59 -8.41 -21.26 -14.16
CA ARG A 59 -7.04 -21.78 -14.13
C ARG A 59 -6.00 -20.81 -14.72
N TRP A 60 -6.40 -20.02 -15.72
CA TRP A 60 -5.57 -18.98 -16.33
C TRP A 60 -5.27 -17.82 -15.37
N VAL A 61 -6.25 -17.37 -14.59
CA VAL A 61 -6.10 -16.28 -13.63
C VAL A 61 -5.19 -16.70 -12.47
N SER A 62 -5.39 -17.90 -11.94
CA SER A 62 -4.52 -18.46 -10.88
C SER A 62 -3.04 -18.56 -11.31
N CYS A 63 -2.78 -19.01 -12.54
CA CYS A 63 -1.42 -19.03 -13.10
C CYS A 63 -0.84 -17.62 -13.28
N ALA A 64 -1.63 -16.65 -13.73
CA ALA A 64 -1.18 -15.25 -13.87
C ALA A 64 -0.79 -14.64 -12.51
N PHE A 65 -1.60 -14.84 -11.46
CA PHE A 65 -1.27 -14.38 -10.10
C PHE A 65 0.04 -14.99 -9.58
N ARG A 66 0.27 -16.28 -9.84
CA ARG A 66 1.54 -16.93 -9.48
C ARG A 66 2.74 -16.32 -10.21
N GLY A 67 2.58 -15.95 -11.49
CA GLY A 67 3.58 -15.20 -12.25
C GLY A 67 3.86 -13.81 -11.65
N ILE A 68 2.80 -13.09 -11.26
CA ILE A 68 2.93 -11.77 -10.61
C ILE A 68 3.71 -11.88 -9.31
N GLN A 69 3.45 -12.89 -8.46
CA GLN A 69 4.20 -13.10 -7.22
C GLN A 69 5.71 -13.27 -7.46
N VAL A 70 6.09 -14.05 -8.48
CA VAL A 70 7.50 -14.24 -8.86
C VAL A 70 8.12 -12.92 -9.36
N CYS A 71 7.40 -12.16 -10.19
CA CYS A 71 7.84 -10.84 -10.65
C CYS A 71 8.04 -9.85 -9.49
N VAL A 72 7.14 -9.85 -8.50
CA VAL A 72 7.26 -8.97 -7.32
C VAL A 72 8.53 -9.30 -6.53
N ILE A 73 8.83 -10.59 -6.29
CA ILE A 73 10.07 -11.00 -5.63
C ILE A 73 11.30 -10.52 -6.42
N TYR A 74 11.29 -10.70 -7.74
CA TYR A 74 12.37 -10.24 -8.61
C TYR A 74 12.58 -8.71 -8.55
N LEU A 75 11.48 -7.94 -8.57
CA LEU A 75 11.53 -6.48 -8.47
C LEU A 75 12.06 -6.00 -7.12
N ILE A 76 11.62 -6.62 -6.02
CA ILE A 76 12.11 -6.31 -4.67
C ILE A 76 13.61 -6.61 -4.57
N LEU A 77 14.05 -7.78 -5.08
CA LEU A 77 15.46 -8.16 -5.08
C LEU A 77 16.31 -7.18 -5.90
N THR A 78 15.84 -6.83 -7.10
CA THR A 78 16.53 -5.88 -7.99
C THR A 78 16.59 -4.48 -7.38
N ALA A 79 15.52 -4.01 -6.75
CA ALA A 79 15.50 -2.74 -6.04
C ALA A 79 16.50 -2.74 -4.87
N GLY A 80 16.54 -3.82 -4.09
CA GLY A 80 17.50 -4.00 -3.00
C GLY A 80 18.95 -3.98 -3.48
N LEU A 81 19.27 -4.73 -4.55
CA LEU A 81 20.60 -4.74 -5.16
C LEU A 81 20.99 -3.37 -5.71
N LYS A 82 20.04 -2.65 -6.33
CA LYS A 82 20.28 -1.29 -6.85
C LYS A 82 20.57 -0.30 -5.72
N MET A 83 19.85 -0.38 -4.60
CA MET A 83 20.14 0.45 -3.43
C MET A 83 21.50 0.11 -2.83
N LEU A 84 21.85 -1.18 -2.70
CA LEU A 84 23.15 -1.60 -2.18
C LEU A 84 24.32 -1.08 -3.05
N LYS A 85 24.20 -1.21 -4.39
CA LYS A 85 25.19 -0.70 -5.34
C LYS A 85 25.24 0.83 -5.42
N SER A 86 24.19 1.53 -4.97
CA SER A 86 24.22 3.00 -4.89
C SER A 86 24.97 3.50 -3.65
N ILE A 87 25.10 2.66 -2.63
CA ILE A 87 25.75 2.99 -1.35
C ILE A 87 27.25 2.66 -1.40
N PHE A 88 27.65 1.66 -2.20
CA PHE A 88 29.02 1.18 -2.36
C PHE A 88 29.61 1.64 -3.70
#